data_AF-A0A9D8WX66-F1
#
_entry.id   AF-A0A9D8WX66-F1
#
_cell.length_a   1.000
_cell.length_b   1.000
_cell.length_c   1.000
_cell.angle_alpha   90.00
_cell.angle_beta   90.00
_cell.angle_gamma   90.00
#
_symmetry.space_group_name_H-M   'P 1'
#
loop_
_entity.id
_entity.type
_entity.pdbx_description
1 polymer ?
#
loop_
_entity_poly.entity_id
_entity_poly.type
_entity_poly.pdbx_seq_one_letter_code
_entity_poly.pdbx_strand_id
1 'polypeptide(L)'
;CNCRKPAPPQGQKLIKKNNIHPAPADMVGDKKADVEFGRAIGFTPVLVTTANGKNHLKKYPDMRPAKAASNLLNAARFILKHAERNHAA
;
A
#
# COMPACT_ATOMS: atom_id res chain seq x y z
N CYS A 1 11.34 -18.19 -2.39
CA CYS A 1 10.63 -17.90 -3.65
C CYS A 1 10.61 -16.39 -3.88
N ASN A 2 10.56 -15.93 -5.14
CA ASN A 2 10.40 -14.51 -5.49
C ASN A 2 8.91 -14.08 -5.52
N CYS A 3 8.05 -14.89 -4.91
CA CYS A 3 6.60 -14.79 -4.94
C CYS A 3 6.02 -14.18 -3.65
N ARG A 4 6.87 -13.85 -2.67
CA ARG A 4 6.46 -13.33 -1.37
C ARG A 4 6.87 -11.87 -1.24
N LYS A 5 5.99 -11.05 -0.68
CA LYS A 5 6.29 -9.67 -0.27
C LYS A 5 7.57 -9.63 0.60
N PRO A 6 8.48 -8.67 0.38
CA PRO A 6 8.30 -7.47 -0.44
C PRO A 6 8.65 -7.64 -1.93
N ALA A 7 8.98 -8.85 -2.41
CA ALA A 7 9.40 -9.05 -3.80
C ALA A 7 8.28 -8.74 -4.81
N PRO A 8 8.54 -7.94 -5.86
CA PRO A 8 7.52 -7.47 -6.79
C PRO A 8 6.88 -8.50 -7.76
N PRO A 9 7.50 -9.65 -8.15
CA PRO A 9 7.01 -10.44 -9.29
C PRO A 9 5.55 -10.89 -9.22
N GLN A 10 5.03 -11.21 -8.02
CA GLN A 10 3.62 -11.59 -7.89
C GLN A 10 2.67 -10.41 -8.15
N GLY A 11 3.03 -9.21 -7.68
CA GLY A 11 2.25 -7.99 -7.89
C GLY A 11 2.27 -7.54 -9.34
N GLN A 12 3.43 -7.61 -10.00
CA GLN A 12 3.55 -7.32 -11.43
C GLN A 12 2.68 -8.25 -12.29
N LYS A 13 2.61 -9.54 -11.93
CA LYS A 13 1.70 -10.51 -12.57
C LYS A 13 0.22 -10.12 -12.36
N LEU A 14 -0.15 -9.70 -11.15
CA LEU A 14 -1.51 -9.26 -10.83
C LEU A 14 -1.90 -8.00 -11.62
N ILE A 15 -1.00 -7.02 -11.68
CA ILE A 15 -1.16 -5.78 -12.43
C ILE A 15 -1.44 -6.08 -13.91
N LYS A 16 -0.57 -6.90 -14.53
CA LYS A 16 -0.74 -7.31 -15.94
C LYS A 16 -2.03 -8.09 -16.17
N LYS A 17 -2.34 -9.04 -15.29
CA LYS A 17 -3.52 -9.91 -15.44
C LYS A 17 -4.85 -9.14 -15.36
N ASN A 18 -4.92 -8.12 -14.51
CA ASN A 18 -6.16 -7.38 -14.26
C ASN A 18 -6.17 -5.99 -14.93
N ASN A 19 -5.20 -5.70 -15.80
CA ASN A 19 -5.03 -4.40 -16.44
C ASN A 19 -5.11 -3.23 -15.44
N ILE A 20 -4.44 -3.38 -14.29
CA ILE A 20 -4.42 -2.33 -13.27
C ILE A 20 -3.48 -1.23 -13.74
N HIS A 21 -3.98 -0.01 -13.89
CA HIS A 21 -3.13 1.14 -14.12
C HIS A 21 -2.41 1.50 -12.81
N PRO A 22 -1.06 1.48 -12.76
CA PRO A 22 -0.31 1.71 -11.52
C PRO A 22 -0.54 3.12 -10.93
N ALA A 23 -0.90 4.08 -11.77
CA ALA A 23 -1.32 5.40 -11.35
C ALA A 23 -2.86 5.48 -11.43
N PRO A 24 -3.59 5.57 -10.30
CA PRO A 24 -3.12 5.57 -8.91
C PRO A 24 -3.70 4.40 -8.11
N ALA A 25 -3.04 3.24 -8.16
CA ALA A 25 -3.42 2.11 -7.33
C ALA A 25 -2.79 2.23 -5.92
N ASP A 26 -3.58 1.91 -4.89
CA ASP A 26 -3.15 1.90 -3.50
C ASP A 26 -2.88 0.46 -3.01
N MET A 27 -1.83 0.28 -2.21
CA MET A 27 -1.52 -0.97 -1.53
C MET A 27 -1.81 -0.84 -0.04
N VAL A 28 -2.84 -1.55 0.44
CA VAL A 28 -3.25 -1.52 1.86
C VAL A 28 -2.72 -2.76 2.60
N GLY A 29 -2.11 -2.56 3.78
CA GLY A 29 -1.66 -3.66 4.63
C GLY A 29 -1.30 -3.24 6.05
N ASP A 30 -0.94 -4.20 6.90
CA ASP A 30 -0.60 -3.97 8.32
C ASP A 30 0.88 -4.26 8.62
N LYS A 31 1.69 -4.60 7.60
CA LYS A 31 3.10 -4.96 7.76
C LYS A 31 4.01 -4.09 6.91
N LYS A 32 5.28 -4.02 7.33
CA LYS A 32 6.37 -3.37 6.58
C LYS A 32 6.50 -3.93 5.16
N ALA A 33 6.38 -5.25 5.02
CA ALA A 33 6.47 -5.91 3.73
C ALA A 33 5.35 -5.46 2.76
N ASP A 34 4.19 -5.02 3.25
CA ASP A 34 3.12 -4.47 2.40
C ASP A 34 3.48 -3.09 1.87
N VAL A 35 4.04 -2.25 2.74
CA VAL A 35 4.51 -0.90 2.39
C VAL A 35 5.63 -0.97 1.36
N GLU A 36 6.62 -1.84 1.59
CA GLU A 36 7.75 -2.04 0.67
C GLU A 36 7.29 -2.64 -0.65
N PHE A 37 6.38 -3.62 -0.61
CA PHE A 37 5.82 -4.23 -1.81
C PHE A 37 5.04 -3.22 -2.66
N GLY A 38 4.17 -2.40 -2.04
CA GLY A 38 3.42 -1.35 -2.72
C GLY A 38 4.34 -0.44 -3.52
N ARG A 39 5.42 0.06 -2.88
CA ARG A 39 6.43 0.86 -3.58
C ARG A 39 7.11 0.11 -4.72
N ALA A 40 7.51 -1.14 -4.50
CA ALA A 40 8.21 -1.96 -5.48
C ALA A 40 7.38 -2.22 -6.75
N ILE A 41 6.05 -2.12 -6.68
CA ILE A 41 5.13 -2.28 -7.82
C ILE A 41 4.52 -0.96 -8.30
N GLY A 42 5.00 0.18 -7.78
CA GLY A 42 4.53 1.51 -8.19
C GLY A 42 3.21 1.96 -7.57
N PHE A 43 2.73 1.30 -6.52
CA PHE A 43 1.48 1.63 -5.83
C PHE A 43 1.75 2.56 -4.63
N THR A 44 0.72 3.30 -4.23
CA THR A 44 0.75 4.16 -3.04
C THR A 44 0.52 3.32 -1.77
N PRO A 45 1.50 3.21 -0.85
CA PRO A 45 1.35 2.33 0.31
C PRO A 45 0.56 2.98 1.44
N VAL A 46 -0.50 2.31 1.90
CA VAL A 46 -1.32 2.69 3.05
C VAL A 46 -1.18 1.62 4.14
N LEU A 47 -0.64 1.99 5.29
CA LEU A 47 -0.53 1.09 6.43
C LEU A 47 -1.75 1.28 7.34
N VAL A 48 -2.52 0.23 7.59
CA VAL A 48 -3.53 0.25 8.66
C VAL A 48 -2.88 -0.09 10.00
N THR A 49 -3.22 0.64 11.05
CA THR A 49 -2.69 0.41 12.40
C THR A 49 -3.56 -0.55 13.22
N THR A 50 -4.57 -1.16 12.61
CA THR A 50 -5.24 -2.35 13.16
C THR A 50 -4.31 -3.56 13.06
N ALA A 51 -4.66 -4.66 13.74
CA ALA A 51 -3.83 -5.86 13.80
C ALA A 51 -2.37 -5.51 14.19
N ASN A 52 -1.37 -5.90 13.40
CA ASN A 52 0.03 -5.70 13.78
C ASN A 52 0.63 -4.35 13.35
N GLY A 53 -0.14 -3.48 12.71
CA GLY A 53 0.37 -2.23 12.12
C GLY A 53 1.02 -1.28 13.12
N LYS A 54 0.45 -1.13 14.33
CA LYS A 54 1.07 -0.33 15.41
C LYS A 54 2.43 -0.86 15.80
N ASN A 55 2.56 -2.17 15.93
CA ASN A 55 3.83 -2.80 16.31
C ASN A 55 4.88 -2.65 15.21
N HIS A 56 4.46 -2.72 13.93
CA HIS A 56 5.37 -2.47 12.81
C HIS A 56 5.86 -1.02 12.74
N LEU A 57 5.00 -0.02 13.00
CA LEU A 57 5.46 1.38 13.09
C LEU A 57 6.48 1.58 14.21
N LYS A 58 6.26 0.96 15.38
CA LYS A 58 7.20 1.00 16.49
C LYS A 58 8.52 0.29 16.17
N LYS A 59 8.44 -0.90 15.56
CA LYS A 59 9.60 -1.73 15.23
C LYS A 59 10.45 -1.15 14.08
N TYR A 60 9.82 -0.41 13.17
CA TYR A 60 10.47 0.15 11.99
C TYR A 60 10.14 1.65 11.89
N PRO A 61 10.78 2.50 12.70
CA PRO A 61 10.49 3.94 12.73
C PRO A 61 10.75 4.64 11.40
N ASP A 62 11.66 4.12 10.58
CA ASP A 62 11.98 4.66 9.25
C ASP A 62 10.99 4.24 8.15
N MET A 63 10.00 3.40 8.47
CA MET A 63 8.96 3.01 7.52
C MET A 63 8.04 4.19 7.24
N ARG A 64 7.96 4.63 5.98
CA ARG A 64 7.17 5.80 5.54
C ARG A 64 5.98 5.40 4.64
N PRO A 65 4.88 4.83 5.16
CA PRO A 65 3.69 4.68 4.34
C PRO A 65 3.18 6.08 3.92
N ALA A 66 2.50 6.19 2.78
CA ALA A 66 1.85 7.43 2.37
C ALA A 66 0.75 7.85 3.38
N LYS A 67 0.13 6.86 4.03
CA LYS A 67 -0.80 7.05 5.14
C LYS A 67 -0.66 5.94 6.17
N ALA A 68 -0.54 6.31 7.45
CA ALA A 68 -0.88 5.44 8.56
C ALA A 68 -2.35 5.68 8.94
N ALA A 69 -3.23 4.72 8.63
CA ALA A 69 -4.67 4.81 8.86
C ALA A 69 -5.07 4.02 10.10
N SER A 70 -5.89 4.59 10.99
CA SER A 70 -6.23 3.91 12.25
C SER A 70 -7.12 2.68 12.10
N ASN A 71 -7.81 2.54 10.96
CA ASN A 71 -8.67 1.41 10.58
C ASN A 71 -8.93 1.45 9.05
N LEU A 72 -9.66 0.45 8.55
CA LEU A 72 -10.03 0.35 7.13
C LEU A 72 -10.88 1.53 6.64
N LEU A 73 -11.82 2.03 7.45
CA LEU A 73 -12.66 3.17 7.07
C LEU A 73 -11.80 4.42 6.79
N ASN A 74 -10.79 4.66 7.62
CA ASN A 74 -9.87 5.79 7.42
C ASN A 74 -8.90 5.56 6.25
N ALA A 75 -8.55 4.31 5.93
CA ALA A 75 -7.82 3.99 4.71
C ALA A 75 -8.67 4.27 3.46
N ALA A 76 -9.94 3.82 3.45
CA ALA A 76 -10.86 4.05 2.35
C ALA A 76 -11.10 5.55 2.09
N ARG A 77 -11.31 6.34 3.15
CA ARG A 77 -11.42 7.82 3.04
C ARG A 77 -10.17 8.47 2.46
N PHE A 78 -8.98 7.96 2.77
CA PHE A 78 -7.75 8.44 2.16
C PHE A 78 -7.69 8.11 0.67
N ILE A 79 -8.04 6.88 0.29
CA ILE A 79 -8.04 6.42 -1.11
C ILE A 79 -9.01 7.27 -1.96
N LEU A 80 -10.22 7.53 -1.47
CA LEU A 80 -11.19 8.39 -2.18
C LEU A 80 -10.62 9.80 -2.45
N LYS A 81 -10.05 10.45 -1.42
CA LYS A 81 -9.40 11.77 -1.56
C LYS A 81 -8.15 11.72 -2.43
N HIS A 82 -7.47 10.59 -2.49
CA HIS A 82 -6.30 10.39 -3.35
C HIS A 82 -6.74 10.29 -4.81
N ALA A 83 -7.77 9.49 -5.10
CA ALA A 83 -8.35 9.35 -6.43
C ALA A 83 -8.88 10.69 -6.98
N GLU A 84 -9.59 11.50 -6.17
CA GLU A 84 -10.07 12.83 -6.56
C GLU A 84 -8.95 13.75 -7.05
N ARG A 85 -7.80 13.76 -6.35
CA ARG A 85 -6.63 14.59 -6.73
C ARG A 85 -6.00 14.14 -8.04
N ASN A 86 -6.05 12.85 -8.35
CA ASN A 86 -5.45 12.28 -9.55
C ASN A 86 -6.37 12.40 -10.78
N HIS A 87 -7.67 12.63 -10.60
CA HIS A 87 -8.59 12.94 -11.71
C HIS A 87 -8.69 14.44 -12.01
N ALA A 88 -8.23 15.29 -11.09
CA ALA A 88 -8.21 16.74 -11.25
C ALA A 88 -6.90 17.28 -11.87
N ALA A 89 -5.96 16.40 -12.21
CA ALA A 89 -4.65 16.69 -12.81
C ALA A 89 -4.55 16.02 -14.19
#